data_AF-A0A3N9MMY2-F1
#
_entry.id   AF-A0A3N9MMY2-F1
#
_cell.length_a   1.000
_cell.length_b   1.000
_cell.length_c   1.000
_cell.angle_alpha   90.00
_cell.angle_beta   90.00
_cell.angle_gamma   90.00
#
_symmetry.space_group_name_H-M   'P 1'
#
loop_
_entity.id
_entity.type
_entity.pdbx_description
1 polymer ?
#
loop_
_entity_poly.entity_id
_entity_poly.type
_entity_poly.pdbx_seq_one_letter_code
_entity_poly.pdbx_strand_id
1 'polypeptide(L)'
;MTVDQLKEVMKFHLNNFNDEDIDIDDETIHNQVLSASDGYGAANSKNIYRSVMRWTLKKNGHQDKRWPNNWIDMSVAELSSKILS
;
A
#
# COMPACT_ATOMS: atom_id res chain seq x y z
N MET A 1 0.86 -8.67 13.53
CA MET A 1 0.52 -8.86 12.10
C MET A 1 1.68 -9.52 11.38
N THR A 2 1.42 -10.57 10.60
CA THR A 2 2.41 -11.27 9.74
C THR A 2 2.53 -10.60 8.37
N VAL A 3 3.54 -11.01 7.57
CA VAL A 3 3.69 -10.56 6.17
C VAL A 3 2.45 -10.89 5.35
N ASP A 4 1.92 -12.11 5.43
CA ASP A 4 0.73 -12.52 4.68
C ASP A 4 -0.50 -11.71 5.07
N GLN A 5 -0.70 -11.44 6.37
CA GLN A 5 -1.79 -10.56 6.82
C GLN A 5 -1.63 -9.14 6.29
N LEU A 6 -0.40 -8.62 6.20
CA LEU A 6 -0.14 -7.30 5.63
C LEU A 6 -0.47 -7.28 4.13
N LYS A 7 -0.10 -8.32 3.38
CA LYS A 7 -0.45 -8.46 1.96
C LYS A 7 -1.96 -8.43 1.75
N GLU A 8 -2.72 -9.18 2.54
CA GLU A 8 -4.20 -9.17 2.44
C GLU A 8 -4.78 -7.78 2.71
N VAL A 9 -4.26 -7.06 3.70
CA VAL A 9 -4.70 -5.68 3.96
C VAL A 9 -4.32 -4.73 2.82
N MET A 10 -3.11 -4.88 2.26
CA MET A 10 -2.66 -4.10 1.11
C MET A 10 -3.58 -4.33 -0.10
N LYS A 11 -3.86 -5.59 -0.45
CA LYS A 11 -4.77 -5.96 -1.55
C LYS A 11 -6.18 -5.46 -1.30
N PHE A 12 -6.70 -5.57 -0.08
CA PHE A 12 -7.99 -5.02 0.29
C PHE A 12 -8.06 -3.51 0.02
N HIS A 13 -7.05 -2.74 0.45
CA HIS A 13 -7.06 -1.30 0.21
C HIS A 13 -6.83 -0.93 -1.25
N LEU A 14 -5.98 -1.66 -1.99
CA LEU A 14 -5.80 -1.46 -3.43
C LEU A 14 -7.11 -1.69 -4.18
N ASN A 15 -7.86 -2.74 -3.86
CA ASN A 15 -9.20 -2.98 -4.44
C ASN A 15 -10.16 -1.80 -4.22
N ASN A 16 -10.06 -1.06 -3.12
CA ASN A 16 -10.92 0.11 -2.88
C ASN A 16 -10.52 1.36 -3.69
N PHE A 17 -9.33 1.38 -4.28
CA PHE A 17 -8.85 2.44 -5.18
C PHE A 17 -8.83 2.00 -6.65
N ASN A 18 -9.23 0.76 -6.92
CA ASN A 18 -9.14 0.14 -8.22
C ASN A 18 -10.34 0.51 -9.09
N ASP A 19 -10.27 1.69 -9.73
CA ASP A 19 -11.32 2.17 -10.62
C ASP A 19 -11.29 1.47 -12.01
N GLU A 20 -10.18 0.79 -12.35
CA GLU A 20 -9.96 0.16 -13.66
C GLU A 20 -10.27 -1.35 -13.67
N ASP A 21 -10.84 -1.90 -12.58
CA ASP A 21 -11.21 -3.31 -12.43
C ASP A 21 -10.04 -4.28 -12.75
N ILE A 22 -8.79 -3.91 -12.43
CA ILE A 22 -7.66 -4.84 -12.56
C ILE A 22 -7.73 -5.94 -11.50
N ASP A 23 -7.26 -7.16 -11.80
CA ASP A 23 -7.19 -8.21 -10.78
C ASP A 23 -6.05 -7.90 -9.79
N ILE A 24 -6.38 -7.86 -8.49
CA ILE A 24 -5.43 -7.47 -7.44
C ILE A 24 -4.86 -8.71 -6.75
N ASP A 25 -3.56 -8.87 -6.89
CA ASP A 25 -2.79 -10.00 -6.36
C ASP A 25 -1.48 -9.57 -5.67
N ASP A 26 -0.63 -10.54 -5.36
CA ASP A 26 0.66 -10.32 -4.69
C ASP A 26 1.70 -9.65 -5.61
N GLU A 27 1.53 -9.75 -6.94
CA GLU A 27 2.43 -9.20 -7.96
C GLU A 27 2.04 -7.79 -8.40
N THR A 28 0.81 -7.37 -8.10
CA THR A 28 0.28 -6.03 -8.38
C THR A 28 1.22 -4.93 -7.89
N ILE A 29 1.65 -4.09 -8.82
CA ILE A 29 2.50 -2.93 -8.54
C ILE A 29 1.63 -1.77 -8.11
N HIS A 30 1.98 -1.10 -7.01
CA HIS A 30 1.13 -0.07 -6.42
C HIS A 30 0.81 1.09 -7.37
N ASN A 31 1.73 1.47 -8.26
CA ASN A 31 1.50 2.53 -9.26
C ASN A 31 0.53 2.15 -10.40
N GLN A 32 0.12 0.89 -10.51
CA GLN A 32 -0.93 0.45 -11.43
C GLN A 32 -2.33 0.86 -10.93
N VAL A 33 -2.47 1.10 -9.62
CA VAL A 33 -3.74 1.42 -8.96
C VAL A 33 -3.71 2.84 -8.36
N LEU A 34 -2.57 3.22 -7.79
CA LEU A 34 -2.43 4.46 -7.01
C LEU A 34 -1.71 5.53 -7.82
N SER A 35 -2.27 6.74 -7.80
CA SER A 35 -1.71 7.90 -8.48
C SER A 35 -1.28 9.00 -7.49
N ALA A 36 -0.33 9.81 -7.93
CA ALA A 36 0.04 11.05 -7.23
C ALA A 36 -0.74 12.26 -7.74
N SER A 37 -1.47 12.11 -8.86
CA SER A 37 -2.19 13.18 -9.54
C SER A 37 -3.72 13.04 -9.48
N ASP A 38 -4.23 11.96 -8.88
CA ASP A 38 -5.66 11.84 -8.57
C ASP A 38 -6.02 12.65 -7.32
N GLY A 39 -7.25 13.16 -7.25
CA GLY A 39 -7.69 13.99 -6.13
C GLY A 39 -7.21 15.45 -6.16
N TYR A 40 -7.09 16.07 -4.98
CA TYR A 40 -6.80 17.50 -4.82
C TYR A 40 -5.64 17.76 -3.86
N GLY A 41 -4.57 18.40 -4.37
CA GLY A 41 -3.39 18.72 -3.58
C GLY A 41 -2.66 17.47 -3.06
N ALA A 42 -2.45 17.40 -1.74
CA ALA A 42 -1.78 16.25 -1.11
C ALA A 42 -2.72 15.05 -0.87
N ALA A 43 -4.03 15.22 -1.06
CA ALA A 43 -5.05 14.18 -0.87
C ALA A 43 -5.23 13.36 -2.16
N ASN A 44 -4.18 12.66 -2.56
CA ASN A 44 -4.16 11.70 -3.66
C ASN A 44 -4.16 10.26 -3.13
N SER A 45 -4.56 9.28 -3.95
CA SER A 45 -4.70 7.88 -3.54
C SER A 45 -3.39 7.33 -3.01
N LYS A 46 -2.25 7.68 -3.62
CA LYS A 46 -0.90 7.34 -3.15
C LYS A 46 -0.67 7.75 -1.69
N ASN A 47 -0.96 9.00 -1.34
CA ASN A 47 -0.73 9.52 0.01
C ASN A 47 -1.75 9.00 1.02
N ILE A 48 -3.01 8.85 0.61
CA ILE A 48 -4.08 8.30 1.47
C ILE A 48 -3.77 6.85 1.80
N TYR A 49 -3.47 6.02 0.79
CA TYR A 49 -3.08 4.63 0.95
C TYR A 49 -1.92 4.49 1.94
N ARG A 50 -0.83 5.24 1.72
CA ARG A 50 0.33 5.21 2.61
C ARG A 50 -0.03 5.59 4.05
N SER A 51 -0.91 6.56 4.23
CA SER A 51 -1.35 7.01 5.57
C SER A 51 -2.16 5.93 6.28
N VAL A 52 -3.10 5.29 5.57
CA VAL A 52 -3.90 4.18 6.09
C VAL A 52 -3.01 3.00 6.49
N MET A 53 -2.07 2.60 5.62
CA MET A 53 -1.16 1.50 5.92
C MET A 53 -0.27 1.77 7.14
N ARG A 54 0.27 2.99 7.28
CA ARG A 54 1.04 3.39 8.48
C ARG A 54 0.19 3.34 9.75
N TRP A 55 -1.06 3.79 9.68
CA TRP A 55 -1.99 3.70 10.81
C TRP A 55 -2.28 2.24 11.18
N THR A 56 -2.56 1.39 10.18
CA THR A 56 -2.82 -0.04 10.38
C THR A 56 -1.64 -0.74 11.05
N LEU A 57 -0.42 -0.51 10.56
CA LEU A 57 0.81 -1.06 11.15
C LEU A 57 0.94 -0.64 12.62
N LYS A 58 0.79 0.66 12.89
CA LYS A 58 0.85 1.22 14.26
C LYS A 58 -0.18 0.59 15.18
N LYS A 59 -1.43 0.40 14.72
CA LYS A 59 -2.49 -0.26 15.50
C LYS A 59 -2.21 -1.73 15.79
N ASN A 60 -1.39 -2.38 14.97
CA ASN A 60 -0.97 -3.76 15.13
C ASN A 60 0.38 -3.92 15.84
N GLY A 61 0.84 -2.88 16.55
CA GLY A 61 2.05 -2.92 17.38
C GLY A 61 3.36 -2.77 16.61
N HIS A 62 3.31 -2.43 15.31
CA HIS A 62 4.51 -2.26 14.49
C HIS A 62 5.03 -0.82 14.55
N GLN A 63 6.35 -0.66 14.55
CA GLN A 63 6.99 0.65 14.51
C GLN A 63 6.75 1.34 13.18
N ASP A 64 6.61 2.66 13.23
CA ASP A 64 6.46 3.50 12.05
C ASP A 64 7.82 3.72 11.37
N LYS A 65 8.24 2.72 10.58
CA LYS A 65 9.50 2.75 9.83
C LYS A 65 9.35 3.54 8.53
N ARG A 66 10.45 4.13 8.07
CA ARG A 66 10.51 4.76 6.75
C ARG A 66 10.39 3.70 5.65
N TRP A 67 9.41 3.87 4.77
CA TRP A 67 9.24 3.02 3.58
C TRP A 67 10.34 3.29 2.54
N PRO A 68 10.66 2.31 1.67
CA PRO A 68 11.55 2.51 0.53
C PRO A 68 11.13 3.73 -0.30
N ASN A 69 12.08 4.48 -0.86
CA ASN A 69 11.75 5.69 -1.63
C ASN A 69 10.94 5.36 -2.91
N ASN A 70 11.20 4.20 -3.51
CA ASN A 70 10.52 3.67 -4.69
C ASN A 70 9.38 2.68 -4.35
N TRP A 71 8.80 2.76 -3.15
CA TRP A 71 7.75 1.82 -2.71
C TRP A 71 6.56 1.75 -3.66
N ILE A 72 6.25 2.84 -4.37
CA ILE A 72 5.12 2.91 -5.30
C ILE A 72 5.34 2.04 -6.53
N ASP A 73 6.61 1.75 -6.85
CA ASP A 73 7.01 0.91 -7.99
C ASP A 73 7.28 -0.54 -7.56
N MET A 74 6.92 -0.91 -6.32
CA MET A 74 7.06 -2.26 -5.79
C MET A 74 5.74 -3.01 -5.84
N SER A 75 5.81 -4.34 -5.93
CA SER A 75 4.64 -5.18 -5.75
C SER A 75 4.15 -5.22 -4.30
N VAL A 76 2.93 -5.71 -4.08
CA VAL A 76 2.41 -6.03 -2.73
C VAL A 76 3.37 -6.95 -1.98
N ALA A 77 3.88 -8.00 -2.63
CA ALA A 77 4.81 -8.94 -2.01
C ALA A 77 6.16 -8.30 -1.64
N GLU A 78 6.73 -7.49 -2.53
CA GLU A 78 8.01 -6.83 -2.29
C GLU A 78 7.92 -5.82 -1.15
N LEU A 79 6.89 -4.97 -1.15
CA LEU A 79 6.75 -3.92 -0.16
C LEU A 79 6.42 -4.46 1.23
N SER A 80 5.51 -5.44 1.31
CA SER A 80 5.15 -6.07 2.59
C SER A 80 6.35 -6.74 3.26
N SER A 81 7.22 -7.39 2.48
CA SER A 81 8.44 -8.02 2.99
C SER A 81 9.41 -7.00 3.60
N LYS A 82 9.56 -5.81 3.00
CA LYS A 82 10.46 -4.74 3.45
C LYS A 82 9.92 -3.97 4.66
N ILE A 83 8.61 -3.87 4.80
CA ILE A 83 7.98 -3.14 5.91
C ILE A 83 8.08 -3.93 7.22
N LEU A 84 7.85 -5.24 7.18
CA LEU A 84 7.81 -6.11 8.36
C LEU A 84 9.11 -6.88 8.63
N SER A 85 10.14 -6.71 7.79
CA SER A 85 11.51 -7.13 8.12
C SER A 85 12.11 -6.35 9.28
#